data_AF-A0A919X903-F1
#
_entry.id   AF-A0A919X903-F1
#
_cell.length_a   1.000
_cell.length_b   1.000
_cell.length_c   1.000
_cell.angle_alpha   90.00
_cell.angle_beta   90.00
_cell.angle_gamma   90.00
#
_symmetry.space_group_name_H-M   'P 1'
#
loop_
_entity.id
_entity.type
_entity.pdbx_description
1 polymer ?
#
loop_
_entity_poly.entity_id
_entity_poly.type
_entity_poly.pdbx_seq_one_letter_code
_entity_poly.pdbx_strand_id
1 'polypeptide(L)' 'MSKNKKDIQQSNEVAEKYYDASGYQSSNQTEKGLAITHEQATDAYTEGTVDGKIDMLDEQGELKEYRGKDLE' A
#
# COMPACT_ATOMS: atom_id res chain seq x y z
N MET A 1 -17.09 -21.13 -20.10
CA MET A 1 -15.66 -20.72 -20.04
C MET A 1 -14.92 -21.69 -19.15
N SER A 2 -14.08 -22.59 -19.69
CA SER A 2 -13.21 -23.44 -18.85
C SER A 2 -12.00 -22.62 -18.41
N LYS A 3 -11.78 -22.50 -17.09
CA LYS A 3 -10.56 -21.89 -16.55
C LYS A 3 -9.35 -22.78 -16.86
N ASN A 4 -8.23 -22.15 -17.21
CA ASN A 4 -6.98 -22.85 -17.42
C ASN A 4 -6.46 -23.39 -16.08
N LYS A 5 -5.86 -24.59 -16.09
CA LYS A 5 -5.26 -25.23 -14.91
C LYS A 5 -4.21 -24.35 -14.24
N LYS A 6 -3.46 -23.57 -15.02
CA LYS A 6 -2.45 -22.64 -14.49
C LYS A 6 -3.09 -21.51 -13.66
N ASP A 7 -4.19 -20.93 -14.16
CA ASP A 7 -4.91 -19.85 -13.46
C ASP A 7 -5.52 -20.35 -12.13
N ILE A 8 -5.99 -21.60 -12.11
CA ILE A 8 -6.51 -22.24 -10.89
C ILE A 8 -5.38 -22.40 -9.86
N GLN A 9 -4.19 -22.84 -10.29
CA GLN A 9 -3.05 -23.01 -9.38
C GLN A 9 -2.60 -21.67 -8.76
N GLN A 10 -2.53 -20.60 -9.56
CA GLN A 10 -2.19 -19.27 -9.03
C GLN A 10 -3.27 -18.73 -8.10
N SER A 11 -4.55 -18.96 -8.41
CA SER A 11 -5.65 -18.56 -7.53
C SER A 11 -5.59 -19.29 -6.19
N ASN A 12 -5.28 -20.60 -6.22
CA ASN A 12 -5.12 -21.41 -5.00
C ASN A 12 -3.93 -20.93 -4.17
N GLU A 13 -2.81 -20.58 -4.80
CA GLU A 13 -1.63 -20.06 -4.10
C GLU A 13 -1.95 -18.83 -3.26
N VAL A 14 -2.80 -17.92 -3.76
CA VAL A 14 -3.25 -16.75 -3.01
C VAL A 14 -4.27 -17.14 -1.93
N ALA A 15 -5.20 -18.05 -2.23
CA ALA A 15 -6.28 -18.41 -1.33
C ALA A 15 -5.84 -19.26 -0.12
N GLU A 16 -4.75 -20.03 -0.27
CA GLU A 16 -4.28 -20.99 0.74
C GLU A 16 -3.19 -20.41 1.66
N LYS A 17 -2.61 -19.26 1.31
CA LYS A 17 -1.51 -18.65 2.05
C LYS A 17 -2.03 -17.62 3.06
N TYR A 18 -1.39 -17.60 4.23
CA TYR A 18 -1.59 -16.59 5.27
C TYR A 18 -0.30 -15.79 5.48
N TYR A 19 -0.42 -14.66 6.16
CA TYR A 19 0.73 -13.91 6.62
C TYR A 19 1.65 -14.77 7.50
N ASP A 20 2.94 -14.71 7.22
CA ASP A 20 4.01 -15.25 8.05
C ASP A 20 5.22 -14.31 7.98
N ALA A 21 5.87 -14.05 9.12
CA ALA A 21 6.99 -13.11 9.19
C ALA A 21 8.21 -13.58 8.36
N SER A 22 8.40 -14.88 8.14
CA SER A 22 9.45 -15.38 7.26
C SER A 22 9.23 -15.02 5.78
N GLY A 23 8.00 -14.64 5.41
CA GLY A 23 7.60 -14.26 4.06
C GLY A 23 8.44 -13.11 3.48
N TYR A 24 8.99 -12.21 4.29
CA TYR A 24 9.88 -11.14 3.82
C TYR A 24 11.14 -11.67 3.11
N GLN A 25 11.63 -12.84 3.52
CA GLN A 25 12.82 -13.49 2.96
C GLN A 25 12.47 -14.51 1.87
N SER A 26 11.18 -14.79 1.67
CA SER A 26 10.75 -15.78 0.69
C SER A 26 11.06 -15.34 -0.74
N SER A 27 11.41 -16.31 -1.59
CA SER A 27 11.49 -16.13 -3.04
C SER A 27 10.13 -16.26 -3.73
N ASN A 28 9.11 -16.73 -3.00
CA ASN A 28 7.73 -16.78 -3.48
C ASN A 28 7.10 -15.38 -3.42
N GLN A 29 6.59 -14.91 -4.56
CA GLN A 29 6.04 -13.56 -4.68
C GLN A 29 4.76 -13.38 -3.84
N THR A 30 3.91 -14.40 -3.74
CA THR A 30 2.66 -14.34 -2.97
C THR A 30 2.95 -14.17 -1.48
N GLU A 31 3.86 -14.97 -0.94
CA GLU A 31 4.28 -14.89 0.47
C GLU A 31 4.93 -13.55 0.80
N LYS A 32 5.85 -13.10 -0.06
CA LYS A 32 6.51 -11.81 0.10
C LYS A 32 5.52 -10.64 0.02
N GLY A 33 4.56 -10.72 -0.91
CA GLY A 33 3.49 -9.73 -1.04
C GLY A 33 2.61 -9.66 0.20
N LEU A 34 2.20 -10.81 0.76
CA LEU A 34 1.40 -10.88 1.99
C LEU A 34 2.15 -10.31 3.20
N ALA A 35 3.46 -10.55 3.30
CA ALA A 35 4.28 -9.97 4.37
C ALA A 35 4.34 -8.44 4.26
N ILE A 36 4.69 -7.91 3.08
CA ILE A 36 4.80 -6.46 2.83
C ILE A 36 3.46 -5.74 3.07
N THR A 37 2.34 -6.30 2.63
CA THR A 37 1.04 -5.63 2.83
C THR A 37 0.58 -5.66 4.28
N HIS A 38 0.98 -6.68 5.05
CA HIS A 38 0.72 -6.72 6.49
C HIS A 38 1.45 -5.61 7.24
N GLU A 39 2.72 -5.36 6.91
CA GLU A 39 3.49 -4.22 7.41
C GLU A 39 2.85 -2.89 7.00
N GLN A 40 2.57 -2.67 5.72
CA GLN A 40 1.92 -1.42 5.27
C GLN A 40 0.58 -1.14 5.98
N ALA A 41 -0.24 -2.17 6.21
CA ALA A 41 -1.49 -2.02 6.94
C ALA A 41 -1.27 -1.71 8.43
N THR A 42 -0.26 -2.32 9.04
CA THR A 42 0.09 -2.11 10.45
C THR A 42 0.73 -0.74 10.67
N ASP A 43 1.59 -0.30 9.76
CA ASP A 43 2.22 1.02 9.76
C ASP A 43 1.14 2.10 9.62
N ALA A 44 0.22 1.95 8.67
CA ALA A 44 -0.90 2.88 8.53
C ALA A 44 -1.80 2.90 9.78
N TYR A 45 -2.00 1.75 10.44
CA TYR A 45 -2.78 1.69 11.68
C TYR A 45 -2.05 2.33 12.87
N THR A 46 -0.74 2.16 12.95
CA THR A 46 0.08 2.56 14.11
C THR A 46 0.56 4.01 13.99
N GLU A 47 1.06 4.40 12.82
CA GLU A 47 1.63 5.72 12.53
C GLU A 47 0.58 6.70 12.00
N GLY A 48 -0.53 6.19 11.45
CA GLY A 48 -1.56 6.99 10.80
C GLY A 48 -1.21 7.31 9.34
N THR A 49 -1.84 8.34 8.79
CA THR A 49 -1.58 8.81 7.41
C THR A 49 -0.66 10.03 7.41
N VAL A 50 0.17 10.14 6.37
CA VAL A 50 0.90 11.39 6.08
C VAL A 50 0.00 12.25 5.20
N ASP A 51 -0.81 13.09 5.84
CA ASP A 51 -1.68 14.01 5.13
C ASP A 51 -0.84 15.21 4.67
N GLY A 52 -0.62 15.29 3.35
CA GLY A 52 0.15 16.36 2.73
C GLY A 52 -0.59 17.70 2.83
N LYS A 53 0.06 18.70 3.41
CA LYS A 53 -0.41 20.08 3.43
C LYS A 53 0.19 20.86 2.26
N ILE A 54 -0.65 21.49 1.43
CA ILE A 54 -0.19 22.29 0.29
C ILE A 54 -0.30 23.78 0.64
N ASP A 55 0.81 24.51 0.48
CA ASP A 55 0.80 25.96 0.56
C ASP A 55 0.15 26.56 -0.69
N MET A 56 -0.79 27.47 -0.51
CA MET A 56 -1.44 28.16 -1.64
C MET A 56 -0.64 29.39 -2.05
N LEU A 57 -0.35 29.48 -3.35
CA LEU A 57 0.21 30.68 -3.98
C LEU A 57 -0.93 31.61 -4.44
N ASP A 58 -0.67 32.90 -4.48
CA ASP A 58 -1.55 33.87 -5.15
C ASP A 58 -1.34 33.89 -6.67
N GLU A 59 -2.10 34.74 -7.37
CA GLU A 59 -2.06 34.87 -8.84
C GLU A 59 -0.70 35.35 -9.37
N GLN A 60 0.12 35.95 -8.50
CA GLN A 60 1.46 36.44 -8.82
C GLN A 60 2.56 35.41 -8.47
N GLY A 61 2.17 34.27 -7.91
CA GLY A 61 3.07 33.19 -7.52
C GLY A 61 3.69 33.35 -6.12
N GLU A 62 3.19 34.29 -5.31
CA GLU A 62 3.69 34.54 -3.96
C GLU A 62 2.92 33.70 -2.93
N LEU A 63 3.64 33.24 -1.89
CA LEU A 63 3.07 32.45 -0.80
C LEU A 63 2.06 33.26 0.01
N LYS A 64 0.79 32.84 -0.02
CA LYS A 64 -0.29 33.54 0.69
C LYS A 64 -0.39 33.14 2.16
N GLU A 65 0.00 31.91 2.51
CA GLU A 65 -0.11 31.39 3.87
C GLU A 65 0.97 30.32 4.13
N TYR A 66 1.66 30.40 5.27
CA TYR A 66 2.80 29.53 5.63
C TYR A 66 2.41 28.27 6.41
N ARG A 67 1.13 27.89 6.35
CA ARG A 67 0.55 26.79 7.12
C ARG A 67 -0.34 25.98 6.19
N GLY A 68 0.27 25.36 5.19
CA GLY A 68 -0.38 24.61 4.12
C GLY A 68 -1.70 23.96 4.52
N LYS A 69 -2.65 24.02 3.60
CA LYS A 69 -4.01 23.53 3.83
C LYS A 69 -4.11 22.09 3.39
N ASP A 70 -5.01 21.37 4.04
CA ASP A 70 -5.39 20.03 3.61
C ASP A 70 -6.03 20.14 2.22
N LEU A 71 -5.87 19.10 1.41
CA LEU A 71 -6.51 19.00 0.10
C LEU A 71 -7.97 18.59 0.31
N GLU A 72 -8.91 19.50 0.05
CA GLU A 72 -10.37 19.20 0.01
C GLU A 72 -10.77 18.48 -1.28
#